data_AF-A0A7W7U484-F1
#
_entry.id   AF-A0A7W7U484-F1
#
_cell.length_a   1.000
_cell.length_b   1.000
_cell.length_c   1.000
_cell.angle_alpha   90.00
_cell.angle_beta   90.00
_cell.angle_gamma   90.00
#
_symmetry.space_group_name_H-M   'P 1'
#
loop_
_entity.id
_entity.type
_entity.pdbx_description
1 polymer ?
#
loop_
_entity_poly.entity_id
_entity_poly.type
_entity_poly.pdbx_seq_one_letter_code
_entity_poly.pdbx_strand_id
1 'polypeptide(L)'
;MGEQQLRKADRKGGPGHTVLLALALAVPVTKLAYTVGGGDAVRDVLVGMEPANWPDVLVGMVITDPLLGSVLAVVVSRVVFALFAARGAVPLGGGPAGTLRRAALTLVNPIAVGIIDACFFGPWWGLATGLGAFALRQGVVVEYRTGRRRPHQHREQDGAGHGDPGYRPPVWLRRAAGAEQWAALSLTVVVLPFLAFASALDGQAWTGIVECRVTDGTRTGSDRLIELSREGDGVVGWNLDSEQISNGLGCVSEESRYVREPWWR
;
A
#
# COMPACT_ATOMS: atom_id res chain seq x y z
N MET A 1 -32.33 12.38 -8.26
CA MET A 1 -31.09 13.13 -8.57
C MET A 1 -29.80 12.56 -7.95
N GLY A 2 -29.83 11.54 -7.09
CA GLY A 2 -28.62 11.00 -6.43
C GLY A 2 -27.79 9.97 -7.23
N GLU A 3 -28.42 9.15 -8.08
CA GLU A 3 -27.74 8.04 -8.77
C GLU A 3 -26.72 8.49 -9.83
N GLN A 4 -26.95 9.63 -10.49
CA GLN A 4 -26.02 10.17 -11.48
C GLN A 4 -24.78 10.82 -10.83
N GLN A 5 -24.91 11.35 -9.62
CA GLN A 5 -23.76 11.85 -8.85
C GLN A 5 -22.92 10.70 -8.30
N LEU A 6 -23.55 9.64 -7.78
CA LEU A 6 -22.87 8.39 -7.38
C LEU A 6 -22.10 7.76 -8.56
N ARG A 7 -22.71 7.68 -9.75
CA ARG A 7 -22.05 7.16 -10.96
C ARG A 7 -20.92 8.06 -11.49
N LYS A 8 -20.99 9.38 -11.30
CA LYS A 8 -19.90 10.31 -11.66
C LYS A 8 -18.74 10.25 -10.65
N ALA A 9 -19.03 10.04 -9.36
CA ALA A 9 -18.02 9.82 -8.32
C ALA A 9 -17.25 8.51 -8.56
N ASP A 10 -17.95 7.43 -8.93
CA ASP A 10 -17.33 6.14 -9.27
C ASP A 10 -16.38 6.22 -10.48
N ARG A 11 -16.66 7.14 -11.41
CA ARG A 11 -15.87 7.35 -12.64
C ARG A 11 -14.62 8.21 -12.42
N LYS A 12 -14.51 8.89 -11.27
CA LYS A 12 -13.34 9.71 -10.88
C LYS A 12 -12.40 9.01 -9.89
N GLY A 13 -12.72 7.78 -9.48
CA GLY A 13 -11.97 7.00 -8.50
C GLY A 13 -12.85 6.76 -7.28
N GLY A 14 -13.24 5.50 -7.07
CA GLY A 14 -14.08 5.13 -5.93
C GLY A 14 -13.42 5.46 -4.57
N PRO A 15 -14.16 5.32 -3.46
CA PRO A 15 -13.75 5.74 -2.10
C PRO A 15 -12.41 5.17 -1.62
N GLY A 16 -11.92 4.09 -2.23
CA GLY A 16 -10.58 3.56 -1.95
C GLY A 16 -9.44 4.54 -2.26
N HIS A 17 -9.54 5.38 -3.31
CA HIS A 17 -8.47 6.32 -3.65
C HIS A 17 -8.33 7.44 -2.62
N THR A 18 -9.45 7.95 -2.12
CA THR A 18 -9.46 8.97 -1.07
C THR A 18 -8.92 8.42 0.24
N VAL A 19 -9.26 7.17 0.59
CA VAL A 19 -8.71 6.51 1.79
C VAL A 19 -7.20 6.28 1.64
N LEU A 20 -6.74 5.75 0.50
CA LEU A 20 -5.30 5.53 0.28
C LEU A 20 -4.50 6.84 0.33
N LEU A 21 -5.01 7.93 -0.25
CA LEU A 21 -4.37 9.24 -0.18
C LEU A 21 -4.34 9.78 1.25
N ALA A 22 -5.45 9.65 1.99
CA ALA A 22 -5.52 10.07 3.38
C ALA A 22 -4.53 9.28 4.26
N LEU A 23 -4.43 7.96 4.06
CA LEU A 23 -3.47 7.12 4.77
C LEU A 23 -2.03 7.51 4.41
N ALA A 24 -1.73 7.69 3.12
CA ALA A 24 -0.40 8.06 2.65
C ALA A 24 0.10 9.36 3.30
N LEU A 25 -0.80 10.29 3.66
CA LEU A 25 -0.45 11.55 4.33
C LEU A 25 -0.45 11.44 5.86
N ALA A 26 -1.49 10.83 6.43
CA ALA A 26 -1.68 10.82 7.89
C ALA A 26 -0.76 9.82 8.61
N VAL A 27 -0.53 8.66 8.00
CA VAL A 27 0.21 7.56 8.65
C VAL A 27 1.67 7.94 8.91
N PRO A 28 2.43 8.55 7.97
CA PRO A 28 3.82 8.94 8.21
C PRO A 28 3.94 9.98 9.31
N VAL A 29 3.09 11.01 9.28
CA VAL A 29 3.09 12.05 10.31
C VAL A 29 2.77 11.44 11.68
N THR A 30 1.86 10.46 11.73
CA THR A 30 1.55 9.74 12.97
C THR A 30 2.73 8.90 13.45
N LYS A 31 3.40 8.17 12.55
CA LYS A 31 4.60 7.38 12.86
C LYS A 31 5.71 8.26 13.41
N LEU A 32 5.98 9.40 12.77
CA LEU A 32 6.97 10.37 13.23
C LEU A 32 6.57 10.92 14.61
N ALA A 33 5.34 11.41 14.75
CA ALA A 33 4.87 11.98 16.00
C ALA A 33 4.93 10.98 17.17
N TYR A 34 4.63 9.72 16.91
CA TYR A 34 4.72 8.67 17.92
C TYR A 34 6.17 8.35 18.29
N THR A 35 7.08 8.28 17.31
CA THR A 35 8.46 7.86 17.54
C THR A 35 9.32 8.96 18.15
N VAL A 36 9.30 10.17 17.58
CA VAL A 36 10.19 11.28 17.97
C VAL A 36 9.50 12.34 18.85
N GLY A 37 8.19 12.22 19.06
CA GLY A 37 7.37 13.23 19.73
C GLY A 37 6.66 14.17 18.75
N GLY A 38 5.76 15.00 19.25
CA GLY A 38 4.96 15.94 18.43
C GLY A 38 5.62 17.31 18.25
N GLY A 39 4.99 18.18 17.46
CA GLY A 39 5.39 19.58 17.34
C GLY A 39 6.71 19.76 16.58
N ASP A 40 7.65 20.50 17.18
CA ASP A 40 8.93 20.86 16.55
C ASP A 40 9.80 19.64 16.23
N ALA A 41 9.74 18.58 17.04
CA ALA A 41 10.47 17.33 16.78
C ALA A 41 10.13 16.71 15.41
N VAL A 42 8.84 16.65 15.06
CA VAL A 42 8.40 16.14 13.74
C VAL A 42 8.93 17.03 12.62
N ARG A 43 8.91 18.35 12.82
CA ARG A 43 9.38 19.32 11.83
C ARG A 43 10.88 19.18 11.60
N ASP A 44 11.65 19.05 12.68
CA ASP A 44 13.10 18.92 12.63
C ASP A 44 13.51 17.62 11.95
N VAL A 45 12.79 16.52 12.23
CA VAL A 45 13.00 15.24 11.54
C VAL A 45 12.66 15.33 10.06
N LEU A 46 11.53 15.93 9.68
CA LEU A 46 11.15 16.11 8.27
C LEU A 46 12.14 16.96 7.49
N VAL A 47 12.75 17.96 8.14
CA VAL A 47 13.81 18.78 7.54
C VAL A 47 15.11 17.99 7.48
N GLY A 48 15.47 17.27 8.55
CA GLY A 48 16.72 16.51 8.67
C GLY A 48 16.77 15.29 7.74
N MET A 49 15.64 14.66 7.45
CA MET A 49 15.55 13.60 6.43
C MET A 49 15.51 14.14 5.00
N GLU A 50 15.43 15.46 4.83
CA GLU A 50 15.03 16.15 3.61
C GLU A 50 13.57 15.91 3.21
N PRO A 51 12.79 16.96 2.88
CA PRO A 51 11.38 16.81 2.53
C PRO A 51 11.09 15.93 1.30
N ALA A 52 12.09 15.51 0.53
CA ALA A 52 11.91 14.58 -0.58
C ALA A 52 11.81 13.11 -0.11
N ASN A 53 12.43 12.78 1.03
CA ASN A 53 12.57 11.40 1.52
C ASN A 53 11.47 11.00 2.51
N TRP A 54 10.50 11.87 2.80
CA TRP A 54 9.35 11.53 3.64
C TRP A 54 8.60 10.23 3.25
N PRO A 55 8.54 9.78 1.97
CA PRO A 55 7.92 8.50 1.62
C PRO A 55 8.65 7.31 2.24
N ASP A 56 9.92 7.45 2.61
CA ASP A 56 10.73 6.39 3.22
C ASP A 56 10.15 5.96 4.57
N VAL A 57 9.36 6.81 5.24
CA VAL A 57 8.60 6.43 6.44
C VAL A 57 7.58 5.33 6.11
N LEU A 58 6.81 5.49 5.02
CA LEU A 58 5.85 4.47 4.59
C LEU A 58 6.56 3.20 4.12
N VAL A 59 7.62 3.37 3.34
CA VAL A 59 8.40 2.25 2.80
C VAL A 59 9.00 1.44 3.95
N GLY A 60 9.59 2.11 4.93
CA GLY A 60 10.10 1.51 6.15
C GLY A 60 9.05 0.70 6.88
N MET A 61 7.89 1.30 7.19
CA MET A 61 6.77 0.62 7.84
C MET A 61 6.31 -0.63 7.08
N VAL A 62 6.16 -0.51 5.75
CA VAL A 62 5.71 -1.59 4.88
C VAL A 62 6.72 -2.73 4.85
N ILE A 63 8.02 -2.45 4.83
CA ILE A 63 9.09 -3.46 4.80
C ILE A 63 9.30 -4.12 6.16
N THR A 64 8.94 -3.46 7.26
CA THR A 64 9.10 -4.01 8.61
C THR A 64 7.89 -4.80 9.11
N ASP A 65 6.69 -4.47 8.64
CA ASP A 65 5.45 -5.13 9.05
C ASP A 65 4.92 -6.02 7.92
N PRO A 66 5.09 -7.36 8.02
CA PRO A 66 4.62 -8.29 7.00
C PRO A 66 3.12 -8.18 6.71
N LEU A 67 2.31 -7.98 7.75
CA LEU A 67 0.85 -7.98 7.61
C LEU A 67 0.39 -6.71 6.90
N LEU A 68 0.92 -5.56 7.30
CA LEU A 68 0.65 -4.29 6.62
C LEU A 68 1.12 -4.35 5.17
N GLY A 69 2.35 -4.81 4.93
CA GLY A 69 2.93 -4.91 3.59
C GLY A 69 2.10 -5.79 2.66
N SER A 70 1.73 -6.99 3.11
CA SER A 70 0.91 -7.91 2.33
C SER A 70 -0.48 -7.37 2.03
N VAL A 71 -1.18 -6.80 3.02
CA VAL A 71 -2.51 -6.22 2.81
C VAL A 71 -2.46 -5.04 1.84
N LEU A 72 -1.49 -4.14 2.00
CA LEU A 72 -1.29 -3.02 1.09
C LEU A 72 -1.02 -3.50 -0.33
N ALA A 73 -0.15 -4.51 -0.50
CA ALA A 73 0.20 -5.05 -1.81
C ALA A 73 -1.02 -5.66 -2.52
N VAL A 74 -1.89 -6.36 -1.78
CA VAL A 74 -3.17 -6.87 -2.28
C VAL A 74 -4.10 -5.72 -2.72
N VAL A 75 -4.25 -4.68 -1.89
CA VAL A 75 -5.11 -3.51 -2.20
C VAL A 75 -4.60 -2.76 -3.42
N VAL A 76 -3.29 -2.45 -3.48
CA VAL A 76 -2.66 -1.76 -4.62
C VAL A 76 -2.79 -2.60 -5.88
N SER A 77 -2.51 -3.91 -5.81
CA SER A 77 -2.66 -4.84 -6.93
C SER A 77 -4.07 -4.77 -7.54
N ARG A 78 -5.11 -4.75 -6.69
CA ARG A 78 -6.50 -4.62 -7.12
C ARG A 78 -6.78 -3.24 -7.72
N VAL A 79 -6.38 -2.15 -7.06
CA VAL A 79 -6.66 -0.77 -7.53
C VAL A 79 -6.02 -0.54 -8.90
N VAL A 80 -4.76 -0.94 -9.07
CA VAL A 80 -4.05 -0.86 -10.36
C VAL A 80 -4.80 -1.63 -11.43
N PHE A 81 -5.22 -2.87 -11.13
CA PHE A 81 -5.99 -3.67 -12.08
C PHE A 81 -7.32 -2.99 -12.45
N ALA A 82 -8.07 -2.48 -11.48
CA ALA A 82 -9.33 -1.77 -11.71
C ALA A 82 -9.15 -0.51 -12.56
N LEU A 83 -8.05 0.25 -12.35
CA LEU A 83 -7.71 1.42 -13.16
C LEU A 83 -7.40 1.05 -14.61
N PHE A 84 -6.58 0.02 -14.85
CA PHE A 84 -6.28 -0.46 -16.20
C PHE A 84 -7.52 -1.03 -16.90
N ALA A 85 -8.37 -1.75 -16.16
CA ALA A 85 -9.64 -2.24 -16.67
C ALA A 85 -10.60 -1.09 -17.03
N ALA A 86 -10.63 -0.01 -16.25
CA ALA A 86 -11.42 1.19 -16.55
C ALA A 86 -10.88 1.99 -17.75
N ARG A 87 -9.57 1.95 -18.00
CA ARG A 87 -8.91 2.60 -19.16
C ARG A 87 -8.98 1.78 -20.46
N GLY A 88 -9.68 0.63 -20.46
CA GLY A 88 -9.85 -0.19 -21.66
C GLY A 88 -8.62 -1.01 -22.06
N ALA A 89 -7.62 -1.14 -21.17
CA ALA A 89 -6.39 -1.87 -21.46
C ALA A 89 -6.55 -3.41 -21.42
N VAL A 90 -7.76 -3.91 -21.12
CA VAL A 90 -8.08 -5.34 -21.16
C VAL A 90 -8.68 -5.67 -22.53
N PRO A 91 -7.96 -6.38 -23.42
CA PRO A 91 -8.43 -6.64 -24.78
C PRO A 91 -9.70 -7.49 -24.77
N LEU A 92 -10.76 -6.98 -25.41
CA LEU A 92 -12.06 -7.66 -25.55
C LEU A 92 -12.09 -8.67 -26.72
N GLY A 93 -11.00 -8.82 -27.46
CA GLY A 93 -10.90 -9.67 -28.66
C GLY A 93 -11.14 -11.16 -28.39
N GLY A 94 -11.99 -11.77 -29.21
CA GLY A 94 -12.25 -13.22 -29.23
C GLY A 94 -11.15 -13.99 -29.96
N GLY A 95 -10.66 -15.07 -29.35
CA GLY A 95 -9.64 -15.97 -29.89
C GLY A 95 -8.74 -16.55 -28.80
N PRO A 96 -8.12 -17.73 -29.01
CA PRO A 96 -7.29 -18.40 -28.01
C PRO A 96 -6.09 -17.53 -27.55
N ALA A 97 -5.47 -16.80 -28.47
CA ALA A 97 -4.40 -15.85 -28.16
C ALA A 97 -4.87 -14.65 -27.31
N GLY A 98 -6.09 -14.16 -27.56
CA GLY A 98 -6.72 -13.09 -26.77
C GLY A 98 -7.12 -13.54 -25.36
N THR A 99 -7.51 -14.81 -25.21
CA THR A 99 -7.78 -15.44 -23.91
C THR A 99 -6.49 -15.67 -23.13
N LEU A 100 -5.43 -16.15 -23.79
CA LEU A 100 -4.11 -16.34 -23.18
C LEU A 100 -3.51 -15.00 -22.70
N ARG A 101 -3.56 -13.95 -23.52
CA ARG A 101 -3.08 -12.61 -23.15
C ARG A 101 -3.84 -12.03 -21.96
N ARG A 102 -5.16 -12.24 -21.89
CA ARG A 102 -5.98 -11.83 -20.73
C ARG A 102 -5.64 -12.62 -19.48
N ALA A 103 -5.47 -13.94 -19.59
CA ALA A 103 -5.07 -14.79 -18.47
C ALA A 103 -3.70 -14.36 -17.94
N ALA A 104 -2.73 -14.14 -18.83
CA ALA A 104 -1.40 -13.66 -18.49
C ALA A 104 -1.45 -12.31 -17.74
N LEU A 105 -2.16 -11.30 -18.28
CA LEU A 105 -2.29 -10.00 -17.62
C LEU A 105 -3.00 -10.07 -16.26
N THR A 106 -3.90 -11.04 -16.07
CA THR A 106 -4.61 -11.23 -14.80
C THR A 106 -3.72 -11.87 -13.74
N LEU A 107 -2.81 -12.76 -14.14
CA LEU A 107 -1.91 -13.55 -13.27
C LEU A 107 -0.58 -12.87 -12.96
N VAL A 108 -0.04 -12.06 -13.88
CA VAL A 108 1.30 -11.46 -13.72
C VAL A 108 1.42 -10.62 -12.44
N ASN A 109 0.41 -9.80 -12.14
CA ASN A 109 0.51 -8.88 -11.00
C ASN A 109 0.37 -9.60 -9.63
N PRO A 110 -0.56 -10.55 -9.41
CA PRO A 110 -0.58 -11.37 -8.19
C PRO A 110 0.71 -12.17 -7.99
N ILE A 111 1.29 -12.71 -9.07
CA ILE A 111 2.58 -13.41 -9.02
C ILE A 111 3.69 -12.45 -8.62
N ALA A 112 3.78 -11.29 -9.27
CA ALA A 112 4.80 -10.28 -8.96
C ALA A 112 4.72 -9.82 -7.50
N VAL A 113 3.52 -9.51 -7.02
CA VAL A 113 3.29 -9.12 -5.63
C VAL A 113 3.63 -10.26 -4.66
N GLY A 114 3.25 -11.50 -4.95
CA GLY A 114 3.62 -12.65 -4.14
C GLY A 114 5.13 -12.89 -4.09
N ILE A 115 5.86 -12.66 -5.19
CA ILE A 115 7.32 -12.75 -5.22
C ILE A 115 7.95 -11.65 -4.36
N ILE A 116 7.46 -10.41 -4.46
CA ILE A 116 7.95 -9.29 -3.64
C ILE A 116 7.81 -9.62 -2.15
N ASP A 117 6.62 -10.04 -1.73
CA ASP A 117 6.37 -10.41 -0.33
C ASP A 117 7.17 -11.64 0.10
N ALA A 118 7.41 -12.60 -0.80
CA ALA A 118 8.28 -13.74 -0.51
C ALA A 118 9.72 -13.31 -0.21
N CYS A 119 10.23 -12.31 -0.94
CA CYS A 119 11.56 -11.78 -0.75
C CYS A 119 11.72 -11.01 0.57
N PHE A 120 10.70 -10.24 0.99
CA PHE A 120 10.77 -9.45 2.21
C PHE A 120 10.41 -10.23 3.48
N PHE A 121 9.38 -11.07 3.41
CA PHE A 121 8.76 -11.68 4.60
C PHE A 121 8.85 -13.21 4.62
N GLY A 122 9.29 -13.83 3.52
CA GLY A 122 9.43 -15.27 3.40
C GLY A 122 8.31 -15.94 2.59
N PRO A 123 8.52 -17.21 2.21
CA PRO A 123 7.73 -17.87 1.17
C PRO A 123 6.24 -18.01 1.48
N TRP A 124 5.87 -18.19 2.76
CA TRP A 124 4.47 -18.34 3.14
C TRP A 124 3.67 -17.04 3.03
N TRP A 125 4.28 -15.90 3.35
CA TRP A 125 3.67 -14.58 3.15
C TRP A 125 3.47 -14.33 1.66
N GLY A 126 4.49 -14.56 0.84
CA GLY A 126 4.38 -14.43 -0.60
C GLY A 126 3.26 -15.28 -1.23
N LEU A 127 3.13 -16.54 -0.79
CA LEU A 127 2.04 -17.41 -1.22
C LEU A 127 0.67 -16.89 -0.77
N ALA A 128 0.52 -16.50 0.49
CA ALA A 128 -0.73 -15.96 1.03
C ALA A 128 -1.16 -14.68 0.28
N THR A 129 -0.24 -13.74 0.07
CA THR A 129 -0.49 -12.49 -0.64
C THR A 129 -0.84 -12.72 -2.09
N GLY A 130 -0.08 -13.58 -2.80
CA GLY A 130 -0.36 -13.92 -4.18
C GLY A 130 -1.74 -14.56 -4.36
N LEU A 131 -2.12 -15.49 -3.49
CA LEU A 131 -3.44 -16.13 -3.49
C LEU A 131 -4.55 -15.13 -3.15
N GLY A 132 -4.35 -14.26 -2.14
CA GLY A 132 -5.30 -13.22 -1.79
C GLY A 132 -5.54 -12.22 -2.91
N ALA A 133 -4.46 -11.74 -3.55
CA ALA A 133 -4.52 -10.84 -4.70
C ALA A 133 -5.20 -11.50 -5.90
N PHE A 134 -4.95 -12.80 -6.14
CA PHE A 134 -5.62 -13.55 -7.20
C PHE A 134 -7.12 -13.74 -6.92
N ALA A 135 -7.49 -14.11 -5.69
CA ALA A 135 -8.87 -14.31 -5.29
C ALA A 135 -9.71 -13.02 -5.45
N LEU A 136 -9.18 -11.87 -5.04
CA LEU A 136 -9.82 -10.55 -5.19
C LEU A 136 -9.82 -9.97 -6.61
N ARG A 137 -9.26 -10.71 -7.59
CA ARG A 137 -9.38 -10.40 -9.03
C ARG A 137 -10.42 -11.27 -9.73
N GLN A 138 -10.67 -12.48 -9.22
CA GLN A 138 -11.59 -13.40 -9.87
C GLN A 138 -13.03 -12.87 -9.88
N GLY A 139 -13.49 -12.17 -8.85
CA GLY A 139 -14.83 -11.57 -8.88
C GLY A 139 -14.92 -10.34 -9.78
N VAL A 140 -13.83 -9.59 -10.00
CA VAL A 140 -13.77 -8.53 -11.04
C VAL A 140 -13.88 -9.14 -12.44
N VAL A 141 -13.21 -10.25 -12.72
CA VAL A 141 -13.30 -10.95 -14.02
C VAL A 141 -14.70 -11.53 -14.25
N VAL A 142 -15.37 -12.01 -13.20
CA VAL A 142 -16.78 -12.43 -13.26
C VAL A 142 -17.70 -11.23 -13.54
N GLU A 143 -17.44 -10.06 -12.96
CA GLU A 143 -18.23 -8.85 -13.21
C GLU A 143 -18.09 -8.32 -14.65
N TYR A 144 -16.88 -8.40 -15.23
CA TYR A 144 -16.66 -8.04 -16.64
C TYR A 144 -17.25 -9.07 -17.62
N ARG A 145 -17.21 -10.38 -17.30
CA ARG A 145 -17.90 -11.42 -18.10
C ARG A 145 -19.42 -11.28 -18.05
N THR A 146 -19.99 -10.66 -17.02
CA THR A 146 -21.43 -10.51 -16.83
C THR A 146 -21.99 -9.18 -17.35
N GLY A 147 -21.18 -8.38 -18.04
CA GLY A 147 -21.66 -7.24 -18.83
C GLY A 147 -22.15 -6.03 -18.04
N ARG A 148 -21.86 -5.95 -16.73
CA ARG A 148 -22.39 -4.87 -15.86
C ARG A 148 -21.65 -3.52 -16.02
N ARG A 149 -20.46 -3.51 -16.64
CA ARG A 149 -19.75 -2.30 -17.07
C ARG A 149 -19.66 -2.23 -18.60
N ARG A 150 -20.80 -1.99 -19.27
CA ARG A 150 -20.75 -1.42 -20.64
C ARG A 150 -20.58 0.10 -20.52
N PRO A 151 -19.57 0.72 -21.17
CA PRO A 151 -19.71 2.10 -21.59
C PRO A 151 -20.90 2.13 -22.56
N HIS A 152 -21.95 2.87 -22.23
CA HIS A 152 -22.95 3.25 -23.23
C HIS A 152 -22.27 4.23 -24.21
N GLN A 153 -21.54 3.71 -25.19
CA GLN A 153 -21.17 4.48 -26.37
C GLN A 153 -21.56 3.67 -27.60
N HIS A 154 -22.39 4.30 -28.43
CA HIS A 154 -22.97 3.86 -29.69
C HIS A 154 -23.95 2.68 -29.65
N ARG A 155 -25.19 3.02 -29.28
CA ARG A 155 -26.38 2.41 -29.88
C ARG A 155 -26.62 3.12 -31.21
N GLU A 156 -25.83 2.79 -32.22
CA GLU A 156 -26.22 2.91 -33.63
C GLU A 156 -25.16 2.23 -34.48
N GLN A 157 -25.65 1.36 -35.36
CA GLN A 157 -24.97 0.63 -36.42
C GLN A 157 -24.17 -0.64 -36.07
N ASP A 158 -24.65 -1.68 -36.76
CA ASP A 158 -23.98 -2.87 -37.24
C ASP A 158 -24.09 -4.15 -36.40
N GLY A 159 -24.97 -5.02 -36.93
CA GLY A 159 -25.25 -6.37 -36.50
C GLY A 159 -24.05 -7.31 -36.61
N ALA A 160 -24.27 -8.52 -36.08
CA ALA A 160 -23.34 -9.64 -35.98
C ALA A 160 -22.43 -9.67 -34.73
N GLY A 161 -23.05 -9.53 -33.54
CA GLY A 161 -22.45 -9.98 -32.28
C GLY A 161 -23.26 -11.15 -31.71
N HIS A 162 -22.69 -12.35 -31.74
CA HIS A 162 -23.22 -13.57 -31.13
C HIS A 162 -23.14 -13.48 -29.59
N GLY A 163 -23.91 -12.57 -29.00
CA GLY A 163 -24.04 -12.38 -27.55
C GLY A 163 -25.46 -12.73 -27.15
N ASP A 164 -25.62 -13.88 -26.50
CA ASP A 164 -26.90 -14.39 -26.02
C ASP A 164 -27.63 -13.34 -25.14
N PRO A 165 -28.77 -12.77 -25.59
CA PRO A 165 -29.49 -11.73 -24.85
C PRO A 165 -30.08 -12.23 -23.52
N GLY A 166 -30.06 -13.55 -23.29
CA GLY A 166 -30.71 -14.21 -22.15
C GLY A 166 -29.79 -14.62 -21.01
N TYR A 167 -28.47 -14.36 -21.06
CA TYR A 167 -27.55 -14.85 -20.03
C TYR A 167 -27.79 -14.14 -18.67
N ARG A 168 -28.59 -14.76 -17.81
CA ARG A 168 -28.70 -14.43 -16.39
C ARG A 168 -27.61 -15.21 -15.65
N PRO A 169 -26.58 -14.54 -15.08
CA PRO A 169 -25.57 -15.26 -14.32
C PRO A 169 -26.23 -15.98 -13.12
N PRO A 170 -25.82 -17.22 -12.83
CA PRO A 170 -26.35 -17.97 -11.71
C PRO A 170 -26.18 -17.19 -10.39
N VAL A 171 -27.13 -17.37 -9.47
CA VAL A 171 -27.27 -16.56 -8.24
C VAL A 171 -26.02 -16.61 -7.36
N TRP A 172 -25.30 -17.74 -7.36
CA TRP A 172 -24.06 -17.90 -6.61
C TRP A 172 -22.92 -16.99 -7.11
N LEU A 173 -22.80 -16.76 -8.44
CA LEU A 173 -21.80 -15.85 -9.00
C LEU A 173 -22.09 -14.38 -8.62
N ARG A 174 -23.37 -14.00 -8.55
CA ARG A 174 -23.77 -12.66 -8.09
C ARG A 174 -23.48 -12.45 -6.60
N ARG A 175 -23.71 -13.47 -5.77
CA ARG A 175 -23.34 -13.44 -4.35
C ARG A 175 -21.83 -13.40 -4.15
N ALA A 176 -21.07 -14.15 -4.94
CA ALA A 176 -19.61 -14.14 -4.91
C ALA A 176 -19.03 -12.78 -5.29
N ALA A 177 -19.55 -12.13 -6.35
CA ALA A 177 -19.14 -10.77 -6.73
C ALA A 177 -19.48 -9.72 -5.65
N GLY A 178 -20.67 -9.83 -5.04
CA GLY A 178 -21.05 -8.96 -3.91
C GLY A 178 -20.16 -9.15 -2.68
N ALA A 179 -19.81 -10.41 -2.36
CA ALA A 179 -18.90 -10.74 -1.26
C ALA A 179 -17.48 -10.24 -1.52
N GLU A 180 -16.98 -10.35 -2.76
CA GLU A 180 -15.65 -9.85 -3.14
C GLU A 180 -15.59 -8.32 -3.07
N GLN A 181 -16.62 -7.62 -3.57
CA GLN A 181 -16.66 -6.16 -3.48
C GLN A 181 -16.73 -5.69 -2.02
N TRP A 182 -17.51 -6.39 -1.18
CA TRP A 182 -17.55 -6.12 0.25
C TRP A 182 -16.20 -6.41 0.91
N ALA A 183 -15.57 -7.56 0.62
CA ALA A 183 -14.26 -7.92 1.16
C ALA A 183 -13.19 -6.89 0.79
N ALA A 184 -13.17 -6.42 -0.46
CA ALA A 184 -12.21 -5.42 -0.89
C ALA A 184 -12.47 -4.04 -0.30
N LEU A 185 -13.74 -3.65 -0.12
CA LEU A 185 -14.09 -2.43 0.59
C LEU A 185 -13.68 -2.52 2.06
N SER A 186 -13.99 -3.61 2.73
CA SER A 186 -13.57 -3.88 4.11
C SER A 186 -12.04 -3.86 4.23
N LEU A 187 -11.32 -4.47 3.29
CA LEU A 187 -9.85 -4.48 3.27
C LEU A 187 -9.28 -3.06 3.14
N THR A 188 -9.87 -2.23 2.28
CA THR A 188 -9.35 -0.88 1.98
C THR A 188 -9.78 0.17 3.00
N VAL A 189 -11.02 0.08 3.51
CA VAL A 189 -11.66 1.13 4.33
C VAL A 189 -11.57 0.83 5.83
N VAL A 190 -11.35 -0.44 6.20
CA VAL A 190 -11.31 -0.85 7.62
C VAL A 190 -9.97 -1.48 7.97
N VAL A 191 -9.61 -2.58 7.30
CA VAL A 191 -8.43 -3.38 7.68
C VAL A 191 -7.14 -2.58 7.42
N LEU A 192 -6.97 -2.00 6.24
CA LEU A 192 -5.76 -1.27 5.89
C LEU A 192 -5.54 -0.04 6.79
N PRO A 193 -6.53 0.84 7.04
CA PRO A 193 -6.39 1.91 8.02
C PRO A 193 -6.00 1.40 9.40
N PHE A 194 -6.70 0.38 9.91
CA PHE A 194 -6.41 -0.18 11.22
C PHE A 194 -4.98 -0.68 11.34
N LEU A 195 -4.51 -1.47 10.36
CA LEU A 195 -3.14 -1.98 10.33
C LEU A 195 -2.12 -0.85 10.19
N ALA A 196 -2.38 0.14 9.35
CA ALA A 196 -1.47 1.25 9.13
C ALA A 196 -1.28 2.10 10.40
N PHE A 197 -2.36 2.37 11.15
CA PHE A 197 -2.26 3.08 12.43
C PHE A 197 -1.69 2.19 13.53
N ALA A 198 -2.00 0.90 13.58
CA ALA A 198 -1.39 -0.01 14.53
C ALA A 198 0.14 -0.09 14.35
N SER A 199 0.60 -0.17 13.09
CA SER A 199 2.02 -0.12 12.72
C SER A 199 2.64 1.27 12.93
N ALA A 200 1.85 2.35 12.80
CA ALA A 200 2.33 3.70 13.11
C ALA A 200 2.64 3.88 14.61
N LEU A 201 1.94 3.14 15.46
CA LEU A 201 1.95 3.27 16.93
C LEU A 201 2.67 2.08 17.61
N ASP A 202 3.46 1.32 16.87
CA ASP A 202 4.15 0.11 17.33
C ASP A 202 5.39 0.36 18.21
N GLY A 203 5.78 1.64 18.38
CA GLY A 203 6.96 2.03 19.13
C GLY A 203 8.29 1.75 18.42
N GLN A 204 8.27 1.24 17.19
CA GLN A 204 9.47 1.06 16.37
C GLN A 204 9.75 2.30 15.52
N ALA A 205 11.01 2.60 15.27
CA ALA A 205 11.41 3.54 14.24
C ALA A 205 11.07 2.99 12.83
N TRP A 206 10.79 3.89 11.88
CA TRP A 206 10.53 3.49 10.49
C TRP A 206 11.79 3.05 9.75
N THR A 207 12.95 3.43 10.27
CA THR A 207 14.28 3.15 9.73
C THR A 207 15.15 2.48 10.80
N GLY A 208 16.41 2.18 10.46
CA GLY A 208 17.39 1.63 11.39
C GLY A 208 17.73 2.60 12.52
N ILE A 209 18.01 2.04 13.69
CA ILE A 209 18.68 2.75 14.78
C ILE A 209 20.16 2.44 14.67
N VAL A 210 20.98 3.46 14.84
CA VAL A 210 22.43 3.33 14.85
C VAL A 210 23.00 3.91 16.13
N GLU A 211 23.98 3.23 16.71
CA GLU A 211 24.79 3.78 17.78
C GLU A 211 25.98 4.52 17.16
N CYS A 212 26.10 5.81 17.43
CA CYS A 212 27.08 6.70 16.80
C CYS A 212 27.88 7.46 17.84
N ARG A 213 29.12 7.83 17.49
CA ARG A 213 29.83 8.85 18.26
C ARG A 213 29.30 10.23 17.89
N VAL A 214 28.70 10.91 18.85
CA VAL A 214 28.15 12.26 18.69
C VAL A 214 29.02 13.23 19.49
N THR A 215 29.33 14.39 18.90
CA THR A 215 30.06 15.46 19.59
C THR A 215 29.14 16.65 19.77
N ASP A 216 28.82 16.95 21.03
CA ASP A 216 28.05 18.12 21.42
C ASP A 216 28.98 19.11 22.17
N GLY A 217 29.27 20.23 21.51
CA GLY A 217 30.26 21.19 21.95
C GLY A 217 31.64 20.56 22.16
N THR A 218 32.04 20.39 23.43
CA THR A 218 33.35 19.81 23.80
C THR A 218 33.26 18.37 24.31
N ARG A 219 32.06 17.77 24.38
CA ARG A 219 31.88 16.39 24.82
C ARG A 219 31.63 15.49 23.63
N THR A 220 32.35 14.38 23.56
CA THR A 220 32.08 13.30 22.61
C THR A 220 31.54 12.11 23.40
N GLY A 221 30.34 11.66 23.05
CA GLY A 221 29.65 10.53 23.64
C GLY A 221 29.29 9.47 22.59
N SER A 222 28.77 8.33 23.06
CA SER A 222 28.11 7.33 22.21
C SER A 222 26.61 7.48 22.43
N ASP A 223 25.88 7.83 21.38
CA ASP A 223 24.47 8.13 21.45
C ASP A 223 23.71 7.32 20.39
N ARG A 224 22.44 7.01 20.69
CA ARG A 224 21.57 6.25 19.79
C ARG A 224 20.80 7.21 18.89
N LEU A 225 20.92 7.02 17.58
CA LEU A 225 20.30 7.85 16.58
C LEU A 225 19.31 7.05 15.72
N ILE A 226 18.13 7.61 15.45
CA ILE A 226 17.31 7.19 14.32
C ILE A 226 17.94 7.78 13.06
N GLU A 227 18.38 6.92 12.14
CA GLU A 227 19.07 7.37 10.91
C GLU A 227 18.12 8.12 9.97
N LEU A 228 18.35 9.41 9.75
CA LEU A 228 17.53 10.24 8.87
C LEU A 228 18.16 10.38 7.48
N SER A 229 19.48 10.57 7.45
CA SER A 229 20.27 10.68 6.23
C SER A 229 21.69 10.19 6.50
N ARG A 230 22.33 9.66 5.45
CA ARG A 230 23.71 9.17 5.48
C ARG A 230 24.48 9.74 4.31
N GLU A 231 25.59 10.40 4.62
CA GLU A 231 26.51 10.91 3.61
C GLU A 231 27.95 10.59 4.01
N GLY A 232 28.60 9.75 3.18
CA GLY A 232 29.91 9.18 3.48
C GLY A 232 29.91 8.38 4.78
N ASP A 233 30.87 8.68 5.65
CA ASP A 233 31.04 8.01 6.95
C ASP A 233 30.20 8.66 8.08
N GLY A 234 29.43 9.70 7.74
CA GLY A 234 28.58 10.45 8.66
C GLY A 234 27.11 10.07 8.56
N VAL A 235 26.43 10.11 9.69
CA VAL A 235 24.98 9.94 9.80
C VAL A 235 24.37 11.19 10.42
N VAL A 236 23.36 11.74 9.77
CA VAL A 236 22.46 12.70 10.39
C VAL A 236 21.29 11.91 10.96
N GLY A 237 21.06 12.05 12.26
CA GLY A 237 20.04 11.27 12.93
C GLY A 237 19.32 12.03 14.03
N TRP A 238 18.12 11.56 14.37
CA TRP A 238 17.41 12.02 15.55
C TRP A 238 17.98 11.32 16.79
N ASN A 239 18.54 12.08 17.70
CA ASN A 239 19.14 11.57 18.93
C ASN A 239 18.06 11.25 19.95
N LEU A 240 18.02 10.00 20.38
CA LEU A 240 17.01 9.49 21.31
C LEU A 240 17.21 9.99 22.75
N ASP A 241 18.44 10.35 23.12
CA ASP A 241 18.79 10.77 24.47
C ASP A 241 18.66 12.30 24.65
N SER A 242 19.06 13.07 23.64
CA SER A 242 18.98 14.54 23.68
C SER A 242 17.74 15.14 23.01
N GLU A 243 16.92 14.32 22.33
CA GLU A 243 15.73 14.73 21.59
C GLU A 243 16.00 15.86 20.57
N GLN A 244 17.12 15.76 19.84
CA GLN A 244 17.56 16.74 18.85
C GLN A 244 18.24 16.09 17.64
N ILE A 245 18.37 16.83 16.53
CA ILE A 245 19.14 16.38 15.37
C ILE A 245 20.63 16.41 15.71
N SER A 246 21.31 15.29 15.48
CA SER A 246 22.74 15.11 15.77
C SER A 246 23.48 14.54 14.56
N ASN A 247 24.75 14.93 14.43
CA ASN A 247 25.69 14.34 13.47
C ASN A 247 26.54 13.28 14.17
N GLY A 248 26.38 12.03 13.73
CA GLY A 248 27.10 10.87 14.22
C GLY A 248 28.23 10.43 13.29
N LEU A 249 29.32 9.94 13.88
CA LEU A 249 30.43 9.32 13.15
C LEU A 249 30.75 7.92 13.68
N GLY A 250 31.23 7.04 12.80
CA GLY A 250 31.61 5.67 13.17
C GLY A 250 30.42 4.85 13.68
N CYS A 251 29.27 5.02 13.03
CA CYS A 251 28.00 4.46 13.45
C CYS A 251 27.90 2.95 13.20
N VAL A 252 27.30 2.23 14.15
CA VAL A 252 27.03 0.79 14.05
C VAL A 252 25.52 0.56 14.14
N SER A 253 24.98 -0.34 13.31
CA SER A 253 23.54 -0.67 13.34
C SER A 253 23.19 -1.40 14.62
N GLU A 254 22.11 -0.98 15.26
CA GLU A 254 21.47 -1.76 16.31
C GLU A 254 20.51 -2.79 15.71
N GLU A 255 20.38 -3.93 16.39
CA GLU A 255 19.41 -4.96 16.02
C GLU A 255 17.96 -4.55 16.38
N SER A 256 17.79 -3.79 17.46
CA SER A 256 16.49 -3.32 17.91
C SER A 256 16.11 -2.01 17.22
N ARG A 257 14.85 -1.90 16.78
CA ARG A 257 14.26 -0.66 16.27
C ARG A 257 13.30 0.01 17.25
N TYR A 258 13.15 -0.56 18.45
CA TYR A 258 12.22 -0.02 19.45
C TYR A 258 12.79 1.25 20.08
N VAL A 259 12.00 2.32 19.99
CA VAL A 259 12.26 3.63 20.60
C VAL A 259 11.27 3.94 21.72
N ARG A 260 10.07 3.34 21.67
CA ARG A 260 9.01 3.51 22.67
C ARG A 260 8.23 2.22 22.88
N GLU A 261 7.41 2.21 23.92
CA GLU A 261 6.43 1.13 24.11
C GLU A 261 5.33 1.23 23.05
N PRO A 262 4.84 0.08 22.53
CA PRO A 262 3.71 0.07 21.62
C PRO A 262 2.42 0.46 22.33
N TRP A 263 1.47 1.08 21.63
CA TRP A 263 0.22 1.58 22.23
C TRP A 263 -0.68 0.52 22.89
N TRP A 264 -0.47 -0.77 22.57
CA TRP A 264 -1.25 -1.88 23.10
C TRP A 264 -0.66 -2.53 24.36
N ARG A 265 0.41 -1.95 24.91
CA ARG A 265 0.98 -2.34 26.22
C ARG A 265 0.70 -1.24 27.23
#